data_AF-A0A1C6M379-F1
#
_entry.id   AF-A0A1C6M379-F1
#
_cell.length_a   1.000
_cell.length_b   1.000
_cell.length_c   1.000
_cell.angle_alpha   90.00
_cell.angle_beta   90.00
_cell.angle_gamma   90.00
#
_symmetry.space_group_name_H-M   'P 1'
#
loop_
_entity.id
_entity.type
_entity.pdbx_description
1 polymer ?
#
loop_
_entity_poly.entity_id
_entity_poly.type
_entity_poly.pdbx_seq_one_letter_code
_entity_poly.pdbx_strand_id
1 'polypeptide(L)'
;MTQTGAIKRASLRQAASPGLIAAAEPTAAGAAVATQRQRPTERAGRGSTYRGIFHVRRAEYPGGMSERAMQELALLVLTALADAPRHGYAIAQEVKGITDGRVVPRTGALYGALDRLVAEGLIEVRQEEIVDGRARRVFALAPAGRERLALETERLAAAVQEARRRLGIDGAPVTA
;
A
#
# COMPACT_ATOMS: atom_id res chain seq x y z
N MET A 1 48.70 20.05 -32.80
CA MET A 1 49.28 19.24 -33.89
C MET A 1 48.63 17.86 -33.78
N THR A 2 47.78 17.32 -34.65
CA THR A 2 47.22 17.63 -35.98
C THR A 2 46.03 16.64 -36.10
N GLN A 3 44.78 17.10 -36.09
CA GLN A 3 43.84 17.19 -37.23
C GLN A 3 43.78 15.98 -38.19
N THR A 4 42.56 15.49 -38.48
CA THR A 4 41.97 15.12 -39.81
C THR A 4 40.79 14.16 -39.55
N GLY A 5 39.51 14.54 -39.69
CA GLY A 5 38.76 14.80 -40.95
C GLY A 5 38.11 13.49 -41.42
N ALA A 6 36.89 13.34 -41.96
CA ALA A 6 35.86 14.22 -42.50
C ALA A 6 34.59 13.31 -42.77
N ILE A 7 33.34 13.69 -42.46
CA ILE A 7 32.31 14.41 -43.28
C ILE A 7 31.49 13.57 -44.30
N LYS A 8 30.15 13.81 -44.30
CA LYS A 8 29.10 13.72 -45.38
C LYS A 8 28.51 12.34 -45.76
N ARG A 9 27.25 12.18 -46.20
CA ARG A 9 25.99 12.97 -46.28
C ARG A 9 24.90 12.04 -46.85
N ALA A 10 23.63 12.42 -46.64
CA ALA A 10 22.47 12.26 -47.55
C ALA A 10 21.87 10.85 -47.80
N SER A 11 20.58 10.69 -47.49
CA SER A 11 19.52 10.89 -48.50
C SER A 11 18.10 10.72 -47.95
N LEU A 12 17.23 11.64 -48.37
CA LEU A 12 15.76 11.62 -48.31
C LEU A 12 15.16 10.54 -49.24
N ARG A 13 13.95 10.06 -48.88
CA ARG A 13 12.73 9.85 -49.72
C ARG A 13 11.66 9.19 -48.81
N GLN A 14 10.56 9.83 -48.43
CA GLN A 14 9.34 10.22 -49.17
C GLN A 14 8.48 9.05 -49.69
N ALA A 15 7.32 8.84 -49.05
CA ALA A 15 5.97 8.49 -49.59
C ALA A 15 5.08 8.09 -48.38
N ALA A 16 4.06 8.82 -47.91
CA ALA A 16 2.77 9.18 -48.52
C ALA A 16 1.86 7.97 -48.85
N SER A 17 0.84 7.80 -47.98
CA SER A 17 -0.51 7.20 -48.02
C SER A 17 -1.14 6.90 -49.42
N PRO A 18 -2.21 6.07 -49.61
CA PRO A 18 -3.46 6.08 -48.82
C PRO A 18 -4.31 4.77 -48.76
N GLY A 19 -5.45 4.80 -48.04
CA GLY A 19 -6.54 3.82 -48.22
C GLY A 19 -7.55 3.70 -47.07
N LEU A 20 -8.61 4.52 -47.12
CA LEU A 20 -9.88 4.42 -46.36
C LEU A 20 -10.64 3.11 -46.64
N ILE A 21 -11.45 2.64 -45.68
CA ILE A 21 -12.88 2.18 -45.74
C ILE A 21 -13.27 1.85 -44.27
N ALA A 22 -14.02 2.71 -43.57
CA ALA A 22 -15.48 2.74 -43.40
C ALA A 22 -16.08 1.63 -42.49
N ALA A 23 -16.69 2.10 -41.38
CA ALA A 23 -17.97 1.71 -40.78
C ALA A 23 -18.34 0.23 -40.58
N ALA A 24 -18.65 -0.14 -39.34
CA ALA A 24 -19.97 -0.67 -38.95
C ALA A 24 -20.03 -0.98 -37.44
N GLU A 25 -20.88 -0.25 -36.71
CA GLU A 25 -21.54 -0.80 -35.52
C GLU A 25 -22.57 -1.87 -35.95
N PRO A 26 -22.82 -2.88 -35.11
CA PRO A 26 -24.15 -3.44 -35.05
C PRO A 26 -24.73 -3.45 -33.63
N THR A 27 -25.93 -2.87 -33.59
CA THR A 27 -26.95 -2.85 -32.55
C THR A 27 -27.50 -4.24 -32.24
N ALA A 28 -27.59 -4.51 -30.93
CA ALA A 28 -28.60 -5.26 -30.16
C ALA A 28 -29.18 -6.62 -30.58
N ALA A 29 -29.47 -7.36 -29.50
CA ALA A 29 -30.55 -8.32 -29.29
C ALA A 29 -30.28 -9.80 -29.62
N GLY A 30 -30.43 -10.63 -28.58
CA GLY A 30 -30.41 -12.09 -28.69
C GLY A 30 -30.40 -12.75 -27.31
N ALA A 31 -31.58 -12.84 -26.69
CA ALA A 31 -31.82 -13.63 -25.50
C ALA A 31 -31.48 -15.11 -25.76
N ALA A 32 -30.80 -15.77 -24.81
CA ALA A 32 -30.74 -17.22 -24.72
C ALA A 32 -30.73 -17.67 -23.26
N VAL A 33 -31.85 -18.27 -22.87
CA VAL A 33 -32.03 -19.09 -21.67
C VAL A 33 -31.24 -20.39 -21.86
N ALA A 34 -30.43 -20.80 -20.87
CA ALA A 34 -29.89 -22.14 -20.80
C ALA A 34 -29.86 -22.67 -19.35
N THR A 35 -30.78 -23.59 -19.14
CA THR A 35 -31.04 -24.51 -18.03
C THR A 35 -29.82 -25.32 -17.55
N GLN A 36 -29.62 -25.31 -16.22
CA GLN A 36 -29.36 -26.43 -15.31
C GLN A 36 -28.07 -27.28 -15.39
N ARG A 37 -27.31 -27.17 -14.28
CA ARG A 37 -26.60 -28.18 -13.46
C ARG A 37 -25.94 -29.38 -14.16
N GLN A 38 -24.67 -29.61 -13.79
CA GLN A 38 -24.29 -30.67 -12.84
C GLN A 38 -22.85 -30.50 -12.31
N ARG A 39 -22.65 -30.88 -11.05
CA ARG A 39 -21.39 -30.81 -10.29
C ARG A 39 -20.45 -31.95 -10.67
N PRO A 40 -19.13 -31.78 -10.50
CA PRO A 40 -18.27 -32.88 -10.07
C PRO A 40 -17.81 -32.67 -8.62
N THR A 41 -17.86 -33.78 -7.92
CA THR A 41 -17.49 -34.13 -6.54
C THR A 41 -16.24 -33.47 -5.95
N GLU A 42 -16.38 -33.01 -4.70
CA GLU A 42 -15.31 -32.70 -3.76
C GLU A 42 -14.30 -33.85 -3.60
N ARG A 43 -13.01 -33.53 -3.63
CA ARG A 43 -12.00 -34.25 -2.85
C ARG A 43 -11.20 -33.25 -2.03
N ALA A 44 -11.28 -33.44 -0.72
CA ALA A 44 -10.72 -32.60 0.32
C ALA A 44 -9.22 -32.35 0.18
N GLY A 45 -8.85 -31.07 0.16
CA GLY A 45 -7.50 -30.57 0.45
C GLY A 45 -7.63 -29.39 1.40
N ARG A 46 -7.14 -29.55 2.62
CA ARG A 46 -7.15 -28.54 3.69
C ARG A 46 -6.41 -27.27 3.22
N GLY A 47 -7.17 -26.28 2.76
CA GLY A 47 -6.70 -24.91 2.54
C GLY A 47 -7.57 -23.98 3.37
N SER A 48 -6.98 -23.33 4.37
CA SER A 48 -7.63 -22.31 5.17
C SER A 48 -8.00 -21.14 4.25
N THR A 49 -9.26 -21.08 3.85
CA THR A 49 -9.81 -20.00 3.04
C THR A 49 -9.91 -18.76 3.90
N TYR A 50 -9.00 -17.80 3.68
CA TYR A 50 -9.24 -16.40 3.98
C TYR A 50 -10.44 -15.96 3.14
N ARG A 51 -11.63 -16.18 3.70
CA ARG A 51 -12.91 -15.80 3.12
C ARG A 51 -13.01 -14.30 3.17
N GLY A 52 -12.88 -13.70 1.98
CA GLY A 52 -12.87 -12.28 1.74
C GLY A 52 -14.11 -11.58 2.28
N ILE A 53 -13.85 -10.41 2.84
CA ILE A 53 -14.77 -9.28 2.77
C ILE A 53 -13.97 -8.17 2.05
N PHE A 54 -13.97 -8.21 0.72
CA PHE A 54 -13.49 -7.11 -0.09
C PHE A 54 -14.57 -6.03 -0.13
N HIS A 55 -14.56 -5.12 0.83
CA HIS A 55 -15.17 -3.82 0.62
C HIS A 55 -14.16 -2.95 -0.12
N VAL A 56 -14.15 -3.03 -1.45
CA VAL A 56 -13.52 -2.01 -2.27
C VAL A 56 -14.40 -0.77 -2.17
N ARG A 57 -14.14 0.10 -1.19
CA ARG A 57 -14.62 1.47 -1.27
C ARG A 57 -13.67 2.25 -2.16
N ARG A 58 -14.21 2.66 -3.31
CA ARG A 58 -13.69 3.70 -4.19
C ARG A 58 -13.22 4.88 -3.34
N ALA A 59 -11.93 5.21 -3.41
CA ALA A 59 -11.39 6.41 -2.79
C ALA A 59 -11.87 7.64 -3.57
N GLU A 60 -13.03 8.15 -3.19
CA GLU A 60 -13.45 9.53 -3.46
C GLU A 60 -12.84 10.39 -2.34
N TYR A 61 -11.80 11.16 -2.65
CA TYR A 61 -11.32 12.23 -1.79
C TYR A 61 -11.83 13.58 -2.32
N PRO A 62 -12.99 14.04 -1.83
CA PRO A 62 -13.20 15.45 -1.57
C PRO A 62 -13.78 15.67 -0.17
N GLY A 63 -13.06 16.42 0.67
CA GLY A 63 -13.62 17.04 1.88
C GLY A 63 -14.22 16.10 2.91
N GLY A 64 -13.39 15.36 3.65
CA GLY A 64 -13.86 14.53 4.75
C GLY A 64 -12.76 13.81 5.52
N MET A 65 -11.74 14.55 5.99
CA MET A 65 -10.85 14.09 7.05
C MET A 65 -11.68 13.86 8.33
N SER A 66 -12.37 12.72 8.43
CA SER A 66 -13.03 12.31 9.68
C SER A 66 -11.95 11.94 10.70
N GLU A 67 -11.54 12.95 11.49
CA GLU A 67 -11.47 13.04 12.97
C GLU A 67 -11.02 11.86 13.85
N ARG A 68 -10.92 10.62 13.36
CA ARG A 68 -10.51 9.50 14.20
C ARG A 68 -9.00 9.48 14.36
N ALA A 69 -8.57 9.55 15.63
CA ALA A 69 -7.19 9.33 16.00
C ALA A 69 -6.68 8.01 15.42
N MET A 70 -5.48 8.05 14.85
CA MET A 70 -4.83 6.84 14.35
C MET A 70 -4.61 5.88 15.52
N GLN A 71 -4.86 4.59 15.28
CA GLN A 71 -4.53 3.57 16.28
C GLN A 71 -3.02 3.51 16.49
N GLU A 72 -2.59 3.34 17.74
CA GLU A 72 -1.17 3.31 18.10
C GLU A 72 -0.36 2.29 17.28
N LEU A 73 -0.86 1.05 17.13
CA LEU A 73 -0.17 0.05 16.32
C LEU A 73 -0.06 0.46 14.84
N ALA A 74 -1.06 1.15 14.29
CA ALA A 74 -1.00 1.64 12.91
C ALA A 74 0.08 2.71 12.77
N LEU A 75 0.13 3.68 13.70
CA LEU A 75 1.18 4.70 13.73
C LEU A 75 2.56 4.05 13.75
N LEU A 76 2.79 3.12 14.68
CA LEU A 76 4.07 2.45 14.86
C LEU A 76 4.46 1.61 13.62
N VAL A 77 3.50 0.96 12.95
CA VAL A 77 3.77 0.24 11.70
C VAL A 77 4.16 1.19 10.57
N LEU A 78 3.47 2.32 10.41
CA LEU A 78 3.85 3.33 9.41
C LEU A 78 5.24 3.91 9.72
N THR A 79 5.53 4.20 10.99
CA THR A 79 6.85 4.65 11.45
C THR A 79 7.95 3.63 11.13
N ALA A 80 7.71 2.34 11.41
CA ALA A 80 8.64 1.26 11.10
C ALA A 80 8.92 1.06 9.61
N LEU A 81 8.06 1.59 8.72
CA LEU A 81 8.21 1.52 7.27
C LEU A 81 8.67 2.84 6.63
N ALA A 82 8.88 3.89 7.43
CA ALA A 82 9.13 5.24 6.92
C ALA A 82 10.46 5.37 6.16
N ASP A 83 11.47 4.62 6.57
CA ASP A 83 12.82 4.61 6.04
C ASP A 83 13.07 3.52 4.99
N ALA A 84 12.47 2.33 5.12
CA ALA A 84 12.67 1.22 4.19
C ALA A 84 11.51 0.19 4.15
N PRO A 85 11.34 -0.55 3.03
CA PRO A 85 10.45 -1.71 2.96
C PRO A 85 10.90 -2.85 3.89
N ARG A 86 9.95 -3.55 4.52
CA ARG A 86 10.24 -4.60 5.51
C ARG A 86 9.27 -5.78 5.44
N HIS A 87 9.75 -6.96 5.82
CA HIS A 87 8.89 -8.12 6.07
C HIS A 87 8.10 -7.95 7.39
N GLY A 88 6.96 -8.63 7.49
CA GLY A 88 6.11 -8.58 8.70
C GLY A 88 6.86 -8.85 10.00
N TYR A 89 7.78 -9.81 10.04
CA TYR A 89 8.58 -10.06 11.24
C TYR A 89 9.53 -8.90 11.58
N ALA A 90 10.20 -8.32 10.58
CA ALA A 90 11.07 -7.17 10.79
C ALA A 90 10.28 -5.96 11.31
N ILE A 91 9.07 -5.72 10.80
CA ILE A 91 8.16 -4.69 11.32
C ILE A 91 7.86 -4.93 12.81
N ALA A 92 7.61 -6.17 13.22
CA ALA A 92 7.38 -6.48 14.64
C ALA A 92 8.60 -6.13 15.53
N GLN A 93 9.82 -6.39 15.04
CA GLN A 93 11.05 -6.05 15.76
C GLN A 93 11.27 -4.53 15.83
N GLU A 94 11.02 -3.81 14.74
CA GLU A 94 11.09 -2.34 14.73
C GLU A 94 10.09 -1.71 15.70
N VAL A 95 8.83 -2.17 15.70
CA VAL A 95 7.82 -1.68 16.65
C VAL A 95 8.27 -1.90 18.09
N LYS A 96 8.85 -3.07 18.38
CA LYS A 96 9.44 -3.35 19.69
C LYS A 96 10.59 -2.38 19.99
N GLY A 97 11.49 -2.13 19.04
CA GLY A 97 12.63 -1.24 19.21
C GLY A 97 12.24 0.22 19.44
N ILE A 98 11.35 0.77 18.60
CA ILE A 98 10.87 2.16 18.69
C ILE A 98 10.16 2.42 20.04
N THR A 99 9.52 1.40 20.60
CA THR A 99 8.76 1.53 21.86
C THR A 99 9.51 1.04 23.09
N ASP A 100 10.80 0.70 22.96
CA ASP A 100 11.61 0.11 24.03
C ASP A 100 10.92 -1.08 24.72
N GLY A 101 10.31 -1.94 23.90
CA GLY A 101 9.60 -3.13 24.37
C GLY A 101 8.21 -2.89 24.96
N ARG A 102 7.74 -1.64 25.09
CA ARG A 102 6.38 -1.33 25.60
C ARG A 102 5.29 -1.95 24.72
N VAL A 103 5.50 -1.98 23.40
CA VAL A 103 4.56 -2.57 22.44
C VAL A 103 5.21 -3.76 21.75
N VAL A 104 4.68 -4.95 22.01
CA VAL A 104 5.06 -6.19 21.33
C VAL A 104 3.84 -6.76 20.60
N PRO A 105 3.70 -6.48 19.28
CA PRO A 105 2.53 -6.93 18.54
C PRO A 105 2.44 -8.45 18.50
N ARG A 106 1.28 -9.01 18.87
CA ARG A 106 0.98 -10.42 18.58
C ARG A 106 0.87 -10.60 17.07
N THR A 107 1.32 -11.74 16.55
CA THR A 107 1.31 -12.05 15.11
C THR A 107 -0.03 -11.75 14.45
N GLY A 108 -1.15 -12.25 15.01
CA GLY A 108 -2.49 -12.00 14.46
C GLY A 108 -2.89 -10.52 14.45
N ALA A 109 -2.51 -9.77 15.48
CA ALA A 109 -2.81 -8.34 15.56
C ALA A 109 -1.98 -7.54 14.54
N LEU A 110 -0.71 -7.89 14.36
CA LEU A 110 0.16 -7.25 13.38
C LEU A 110 -0.35 -7.48 11.96
N TYR A 111 -0.61 -8.74 11.58
CA TYR A 111 -1.08 -9.04 10.23
C TYR A 111 -2.48 -8.49 9.95
N GLY A 112 -3.37 -8.45 10.96
CA GLY A 112 -4.65 -7.75 10.85
C GLY A 112 -4.47 -6.24 10.62
N ALA A 113 -3.52 -5.61 11.30
CA ALA A 113 -3.20 -4.20 11.06
C ALA A 113 -2.59 -3.98 9.66
N LEU A 114 -1.67 -4.85 9.21
CA LEU A 114 -1.08 -4.78 7.88
C LEU A 114 -2.13 -4.92 6.77
N ASP A 115 -3.00 -5.93 6.86
CA ASP A 115 -4.05 -6.14 5.86
C ASP A 115 -5.01 -4.93 5.80
N ARG A 116 -5.34 -4.33 6.95
CA ARG A 116 -6.13 -3.09 6.99
C ARG A 116 -5.39 -1.91 6.36
N LEU A 117 -4.13 -1.68 6.70
CA LEU A 117 -3.34 -0.57 6.15
C LEU A 117 -3.13 -0.70 4.63
N VAL A 118 -3.02 -1.94 4.12
CA VAL A 118 -3.03 -2.21 2.67
C VAL A 118 -4.39 -1.84 2.07
N ALA A 119 -5.48 -2.27 2.71
CA ALA A 119 -6.84 -1.96 2.23
C ALA A 119 -7.14 -0.45 2.25
N GLU A 120 -6.56 0.30 3.19
CA GLU A 120 -6.63 1.76 3.27
C GLU A 120 -5.67 2.48 2.30
N GLY A 121 -4.79 1.76 1.60
CA GLY A 121 -3.82 2.34 0.67
C GLY A 121 -2.67 3.10 1.34
N LEU A 122 -2.49 2.92 2.66
CA LEU A 122 -1.42 3.58 3.41
C LEU A 122 -0.08 2.82 3.29
N ILE A 123 -0.14 1.51 3.04
CA ILE A 123 1.03 0.69 2.71
C ILE A 123 0.74 -0.17 1.49
N GLU A 124 1.78 -0.68 0.86
CA GLU A 124 1.68 -1.58 -0.30
C GLU A 124 2.55 -2.83 -0.12
N VAL A 125 2.16 -3.92 -0.77
CA VAL A 125 2.99 -5.13 -0.85
C VAL A 125 3.94 -4.97 -2.03
N ARG A 126 5.23 -4.76 -1.75
CA ARG A 126 6.27 -4.61 -2.78
C ARG A 126 6.66 -5.92 -3.43
N GLN A 127 6.67 -6.99 -2.65
CA GLN A 127 7.15 -8.29 -3.09
C GLN A 127 6.49 -9.41 -2.30
N GLU A 128 6.21 -10.51 -2.98
CA GLU A 128 5.86 -11.79 -2.37
C GLU A 128 6.91 -12.82 -2.73
N GLU A 129 7.56 -13.37 -1.71
CA GLU A 129 8.55 -14.43 -1.87
C GLU A 129 8.03 -15.71 -1.22
N ILE A 130 8.19 -16.85 -1.89
CA ILE A 130 7.92 -18.15 -1.27
C ILE A 130 9.22 -18.66 -0.69
N VAL A 131 9.32 -18.67 0.63
CA VAL A 131 10.47 -19.24 1.36
C VAL A 131 9.96 -20.42 2.19
N ASP A 132 10.56 -21.59 1.99
CA ASP A 132 10.17 -22.84 2.64
C ASP A 132 8.67 -23.19 2.47
N GLY A 133 8.12 -22.89 1.29
CA GLY A 133 6.71 -23.11 0.98
C GLY A 133 5.74 -22.13 1.65
N ARG A 134 6.23 -21.08 2.32
CA ARG A 134 5.40 -20.02 2.92
C ARG A 134 5.63 -18.68 2.21
N ALA A 135 4.55 -18.05 1.78
CA ALA A 135 4.57 -16.69 1.26
C ALA A 135 4.99 -15.68 2.34
N ARG A 136 6.05 -14.93 2.07
CA ARG A 136 6.55 -13.82 2.87
C ARG A 136 6.34 -12.53 2.08
N ARG A 137 5.49 -11.66 2.61
CA ARG A 137 5.20 -10.34 2.05
C ARG A 137 6.23 -9.31 2.55
N VAL A 138 6.80 -8.54 1.63
CA VAL A 138 7.52 -7.29 1.92
C VAL A 138 6.53 -6.14 1.79
N PHE A 139 6.41 -5.34 2.84
CA PHE A 139 5.55 -4.15 2.87
C PHE A 139 6.39 -2.90 2.71
N ALA A 140 5.86 -1.89 2.04
CA ALA A 140 6.46 -0.55 1.98
C ALA A 140 5.41 0.52 2.27
N LEU A 141 5.88 1.65 2.78
CA LEU A 141 5.04 2.82 2.99
C LEU A 141 4.65 3.43 1.63
N ALA A 142 3.35 3.58 1.40
CA ALA A 142 2.82 4.23 0.20
C ALA A 142 2.86 5.76 0.33
N PRO A 143 2.77 6.54 -0.77
CA PRO A 143 2.73 8.01 -0.70
C PRO A 143 1.66 8.56 0.24
N ALA A 144 0.42 8.03 0.16
CA ALA A 144 -0.67 8.41 1.06
C ALA A 144 -0.36 8.08 2.53
N GLY A 145 0.35 6.96 2.79
CA GLY A 145 0.82 6.61 4.12
C GLY A 145 1.85 7.58 4.68
N ARG A 146 2.76 8.11 3.85
CA ARG A 146 3.73 9.14 4.25
C ARG A 146 3.04 10.42 4.67
N GLU A 147 2.10 10.91 3.84
CA GLU A 147 1.32 12.11 4.15
C GLU A 147 0.52 11.92 5.44
N ARG A 148 -0.14 10.77 5.58
CA ARG A 148 -0.94 10.48 6.78
C ARG A 148 -0.08 10.38 8.05
N LEU A 149 1.11 9.79 7.96
CA LEU A 149 2.07 9.72 9.07
C LEU A 149 2.56 11.12 9.46
N ALA A 150 2.87 11.99 8.49
CA ALA A 150 3.30 13.36 8.76
C ALA A 150 2.21 14.17 9.49
N LEU A 151 0.98 14.14 8.99
CA LEU A 151 -0.15 14.82 9.63
C LEU A 151 -0.41 14.33 11.06
N GLU A 152 -0.33 13.01 11.29
CA GLU A 152 -0.53 12.46 12.62
C GLU A 152 0.62 12.84 13.57
N THR A 153 1.85 12.90 13.05
CA THR A 153 3.03 13.33 13.82
C THR A 153 2.87 14.78 14.27
N GLU A 154 2.46 15.68 13.38
CA GLU A 154 2.19 17.08 13.73
C GLU A 154 1.08 17.22 14.77
N ARG A 155 -0.02 16.47 14.61
CA ARG A 155 -1.14 16.46 15.56
C ARG A 155 -0.70 16.02 16.95
N LEU A 156 0.09 14.95 17.05
CA LEU A 156 0.60 14.43 18.32
C LEU A 156 1.62 15.39 18.93
N ALA A 157 2.51 15.99 18.13
CA ALA A 157 3.45 16.99 18.60
C ALA A 157 2.74 18.18 19.22
N ALA A 158 1.71 18.73 18.56
CA ALA A 158 0.91 19.83 19.09
C ALA A 158 0.24 19.47 20.45
N ALA A 159 -0.32 18.27 20.56
CA ALA A 159 -0.91 17.79 21.81
C ALA A 159 0.13 17.65 22.94
N VAL A 160 1.32 17.13 22.63
CA VAL A 160 2.44 17.00 23.60
C VAL A 160 2.92 18.37 24.06
N GLN A 161 3.05 19.35 23.15
CA GLN A 161 3.47 20.71 23.49
C GLN A 161 2.47 21.37 24.45
N GLU A 162 1.17 21.29 24.16
CA GLU A 162 0.16 21.87 25.05
C GLU A 162 0.11 21.18 26.42
N ALA A 163 0.30 19.85 26.47
CA ALA A 163 0.38 19.11 27.72
C ALA A 163 1.59 19.57 28.57
N ARG A 164 2.76 19.73 27.95
CA ARG A 164 3.97 20.20 28.64
C ARG A 164 3.80 21.62 29.18
N ARG A 165 3.25 22.53 28.38
CA ARG A 165 2.95 23.91 28.78
C ARG A 165 2.04 23.98 30.00
N ARG A 166 0.98 23.15 30.05
CA ARG A 166 0.04 23.11 31.19
C ARG A 166 0.64 22.49 32.44
N LEU A 167 1.52 21.50 32.28
CA LEU A 167 2.23 20.86 33.38
C LEU A 167 3.44 21.69 33.87
N GLY A 168 3.86 22.72 33.13
CA GLY A 168 5.03 23.53 33.46
C GLY A 168 6.36 22.77 33.34
N ILE A 169 6.42 21.73 32.48
CA ILE A 169 7.58 20.84 32.33
C ILE A 169 8.36 21.08 31.03
N ASP A 170 8.34 22.31 30.52
CA ASP A 170 9.01 22.69 29.28
C ASP A 170 10.54 22.57 29.43
N GLY A 171 11.07 21.35 29.21
CA GLY A 171 12.50 21.03 29.23
C GLY A 171 12.95 20.03 30.30
N ALA A 172 12.08 19.61 31.24
CA ALA A 172 12.45 18.62 32.26
C ALA A 172 11.98 17.21 31.85
N PRO A 173 12.85 16.19 31.84
CA PRO A 173 12.39 14.81 31.69
C PRO A 173 11.47 14.45 32.85
N VAL A 174 10.26 13.96 32.54
CA VAL A 174 9.40 13.31 33.53
C VAL A 174 10.05 11.97 33.85
N THR A 175 10.93 11.96 34.85
CA THR A 175 11.44 10.72 35.42
C THR A 175 10.33 10.06 36.21
N ALA A 176 9.90 8.88 35.76
CA ALA A 176 9.01 7.98 36.50
C ALA A 176 9.80 7.22 37.57
#